data_AF-A0AAJ6E7L7-F1
#
_entry.id   AF-A0AAJ6E7L7-F1
#
_cell.length_a   1.000
_cell.length_b   1.000
_cell.length_c   1.000
_cell.angle_alpha   90.00
_cell.angle_beta   90.00
_cell.angle_gamma   90.00
#
_symmetry.space_group_name_H-M   'P 1'
#
loop_
_entity.id
_entity.type
_entity.pdbx_description
1 polymer ?
#
loop_
_entity_poly.entity_id
_entity_poly.type
_entity_poly.pdbx_seq_one_letter_code
_entity_poly.pdbx_strand_id
1 'polypeptide(L)'
;MARVEQFLTQALKLAVSAEKSGVHAASKGVTFLSYRISTYTSYGAGRKSNRTGPDGRTWRVVRRPTTGNVSLRVPRKEVTAFCKRHDYGDLARKTGRPREQFLVTSDVATVLAYNSEFRGFANYHSFADDFKSALGLLELVVFRSLVKTLAMRHRTTRARTMARLWKGTDYEVSSVVRGKLRSIKLWRLKHLTQTYWTSPVVDNVTAGAWWVKSPNDLIDRLNARRCEGCGDRTGPFEMHHLRRVGDLRSGSLTVWKQSGWRRKTIVLCPSCRATVSGRAHARMESRVH
;
A
#
# COMPACT_ATOMS: atom_id res chain seq x y z
N MET A 1 15.65 -20.11 17.77
CA MET A 1 15.09 -19.81 19.11
C MET A 1 16.16 -19.93 20.20
N ALA A 2 16.93 -21.03 20.26
CA ALA A 2 17.96 -21.26 21.28
C ALA A 2 18.91 -20.08 21.59
N ARG A 3 19.45 -19.37 20.59
CA ARG A 3 20.31 -18.19 20.83
C ARG A 3 19.58 -17.03 21.53
N VAL A 4 18.31 -16.80 21.18
CA VAL A 4 17.50 -15.74 21.79
C VAL A 4 17.12 -16.13 23.22
N GLU A 5 16.77 -17.39 23.44
CA GLU A 5 16.48 -17.93 24.78
C GLU A 5 17.70 -17.85 25.70
N GLN A 6 18.89 -18.22 25.22
CA GLN A 6 20.15 -18.08 25.96
C GLN A 6 20.43 -16.62 26.34
N PHE A 7 20.24 -15.69 25.40
CA PHE A 7 20.43 -14.27 25.69
C PHE A 7 19.43 -13.75 26.75
N LEU A 8 18.15 -14.09 26.62
CA LEU A 8 17.12 -13.67 27.57
C LEU A 8 17.37 -14.22 28.99
N THR A 9 17.83 -15.46 29.09
CA THR A 9 18.09 -16.12 30.38
C THR A 9 19.40 -15.68 31.01
N GLN A 10 20.49 -15.55 30.24
CA GLN A 10 21.82 -15.23 30.77
C GLN A 10 22.01 -13.72 31.00
N ALA A 11 21.65 -12.86 30.04
CA ALA A 11 21.91 -11.42 30.13
C ALA A 11 20.78 -10.70 30.88
N LEU A 12 19.52 -11.06 30.60
CA LEU A 12 18.34 -10.35 31.12
C LEU A 12 17.66 -11.06 32.29
N LYS A 13 18.04 -12.32 32.60
CA LYS A 13 17.44 -13.15 33.66
C LYS A 13 15.92 -13.30 33.54
N LEU A 14 15.40 -13.38 32.31
CA LEU A 14 13.98 -13.56 32.01
C LEU A 14 13.71 -14.99 31.51
N ALA A 15 12.64 -15.60 32.02
CA ALA A 15 12.15 -16.90 31.56
C ALA A 15 11.27 -16.76 30.31
N VAL A 16 11.44 -17.66 29.34
CA VAL A 16 10.64 -17.69 28.11
C VAL A 16 9.46 -18.65 28.28
N SER A 17 8.26 -18.18 27.96
CA SER A 17 7.03 -18.99 28.00
C SER A 17 6.91 -19.84 26.73
N ALA A 18 7.22 -21.13 26.82
CA ALA A 18 7.15 -22.05 25.68
C ALA A 18 5.75 -22.13 25.02
N GLU A 19 4.68 -21.93 25.79
CA GLU A 19 3.30 -21.92 25.27
C GLU A 19 2.99 -20.73 24.35
N LYS A 20 3.62 -19.57 24.60
CA LYS A 20 3.36 -18.32 23.87
C LYS A 20 4.38 -18.08 22.76
N SER A 21 5.59 -18.64 22.93
CA SER A 21 6.72 -18.44 22.05
C SER A 21 6.92 -19.68 21.18
N GLY A 22 6.55 -19.58 19.90
CA GLY A 22 6.68 -20.69 18.97
C GLY A 22 6.98 -20.24 17.54
N VAL A 23 7.67 -21.09 16.79
CA VAL A 23 7.82 -20.93 15.34
C VAL A 23 6.62 -21.57 14.67
N HIS A 24 5.80 -20.76 14.01
CA HIS A 24 4.61 -21.24 13.32
C HIS A 24 4.82 -21.22 11.80
N ALA A 25 4.23 -22.19 11.11
CA ALA A 25 4.18 -22.18 9.66
C ALA A 25 3.41 -20.93 9.16
N ALA A 26 4.03 -20.18 8.25
CA ALA A 26 3.48 -18.93 7.73
C ALA A 26 2.09 -19.07 7.09
N SER A 27 1.77 -20.26 6.56
CA SER A 27 0.47 -20.62 5.99
C SER A 27 -0.66 -20.69 7.02
N LYS A 28 -0.38 -21.20 8.23
CA LYS A 28 -1.38 -21.28 9.32
C LYS A 28 -1.68 -19.89 9.90
N GLY A 29 -0.67 -19.01 9.85
CA GLY A 29 -0.70 -17.65 10.34
C GLY A 29 -0.58 -17.55 11.87
N VAL A 30 -0.19 -16.37 12.33
CA VAL A 30 0.08 -16.07 13.75
C VAL A 30 -0.64 -14.79 14.14
N THR A 31 -1.09 -14.72 15.39
CA THR A 31 -1.61 -13.48 15.97
C THR A 31 -0.49 -12.67 16.59
N PHE A 32 -0.33 -11.42 16.15
CA PHE A 32 0.63 -10.47 16.69
C PHE A 32 -0.05 -9.11 16.84
N LEU A 33 0.00 -8.50 18.03
CA LEU A 33 -0.65 -7.21 18.34
C LEU A 33 -2.12 -7.14 17.85
N SER A 34 -2.94 -8.15 18.17
CA SER A 34 -4.34 -8.24 17.73
C SER A 34 -4.56 -8.26 16.20
N TYR A 35 -3.51 -8.52 15.41
CA TYR A 35 -3.58 -8.82 13.98
C TYR A 35 -3.25 -10.28 13.71
N ARG A 36 -3.95 -10.90 12.77
CA ARG A 36 -3.58 -12.20 12.22
C ARG A 36 -2.74 -12.01 10.96
N ILE A 37 -1.46 -12.32 11.06
CA ILE A 37 -0.52 -12.31 9.94
C ILE A 37 -0.53 -13.69 9.32
N SER A 38 -0.71 -13.77 8.00
CA SER A 38 -0.64 -15.04 7.29
C SER A 38 -0.18 -14.85 5.86
N THR A 39 0.53 -15.84 5.34
CA THR A 39 0.83 -15.88 3.91
C THR A 39 -0.34 -16.47 3.14
N TYR A 40 -0.68 -15.86 2.01
CA TYR A 40 -1.64 -16.42 1.06
C TYR A 40 -1.00 -16.51 -0.31
N THR A 41 -1.47 -17.47 -1.09
CA THR A 41 -1.17 -17.53 -2.51
C THR A 41 -2.25 -16.74 -3.23
N SER A 42 -1.86 -15.71 -3.97
CA SER A 42 -2.83 -15.05 -4.85
C SER A 42 -3.16 -16.02 -5.99
N TYR A 43 -4.36 -16.60 -5.95
CA TYR A 43 -4.88 -17.40 -7.05
C TYR A 43 -5.34 -16.47 -8.18
N GLY A 44 -4.35 -15.92 -8.90
CA GLY A 44 -4.53 -15.34 -10.23
C GLY A 44 -4.43 -16.38 -11.35
N ALA A 45 -4.32 -17.67 -11.01
CA ALA A 45 -4.21 -18.75 -11.97
C ALA A 45 -5.40 -18.71 -12.95
N GLY A 46 -5.11 -18.44 -14.22
CA GLY A 46 -6.12 -18.36 -15.30
C GLY A 46 -6.82 -17.01 -15.49
N ARG A 47 -6.65 -16.03 -14.59
CA ARG A 47 -7.25 -14.70 -14.79
C ARG A 47 -6.40 -13.89 -15.76
N LYS A 48 -6.87 -13.82 -17.02
CA LYS A 48 -6.25 -13.01 -18.07
C LYS A 48 -6.42 -11.53 -17.73
N SER A 49 -5.32 -10.78 -17.58
CA SER A 49 -5.36 -9.32 -17.49
C SER A 49 -4.98 -8.70 -18.82
N ASN A 50 -5.68 -7.64 -19.19
CA ASN A 50 -5.34 -6.82 -20.33
C ASN A 50 -4.05 -6.06 -20.05
N ARG A 51 -3.04 -6.23 -20.91
CA ARG A 51 -1.80 -5.45 -20.88
C ARG A 51 -1.71 -4.68 -22.18
N THR A 52 -1.70 -3.35 -22.09
CA THR A 52 -1.49 -2.47 -23.24
C THR A 52 -0.02 -2.54 -23.63
N GLY A 53 0.24 -2.93 -24.87
CA GLY A 53 1.58 -2.90 -25.46
C GLY A 53 1.98 -1.51 -25.94
N PRO A 54 3.23 -1.32 -26.39
CA PRO A 54 3.76 -0.05 -26.87
C PRO A 54 2.92 0.59 -28.00
N ASP A 55 2.32 -0.23 -28.87
CA ASP A 55 1.49 0.22 -30.00
C ASP A 55 0.00 0.36 -29.67
N GLY A 56 -0.38 0.45 -28.39
CA GLY A 56 -1.80 0.54 -27.98
C GLY A 56 -2.60 -0.77 -28.14
N ARG A 57 -1.99 -1.83 -28.68
CA ARG A 57 -2.61 -3.17 -28.77
C ARG A 57 -2.74 -3.79 -27.38
N THR A 58 -3.93 -4.29 -27.07
CA THR A 58 -4.22 -4.91 -25.77
C THR A 58 -4.09 -6.42 -25.85
N TRP A 59 -3.16 -7.00 -25.09
CA TRP A 59 -2.95 -8.44 -25.02
C TRP A 59 -3.54 -9.01 -23.74
N ARG A 60 -4.25 -10.14 -23.84
CA ARG A 60 -4.71 -10.89 -22.66
C ARG A 60 -3.60 -11.79 -22.16
N VAL A 61 -2.90 -11.37 -21.11
CA VAL A 61 -1.80 -12.14 -20.51
C VAL A 61 -2.29 -12.89 -19.29
N VAL A 62 -1.94 -14.17 -19.19
CA VAL A 62 -2.23 -15.00 -18.01
C VAL A 62 -1.39 -14.50 -16.83
N ARG A 63 -2.06 -14.14 -15.73
CA ARG A 63 -1.35 -13.77 -14.51
C ARG A 63 -0.68 -14.98 -13.88
N ARG A 64 0.62 -14.88 -13.60
CA ARG A 64 1.32 -15.86 -12.77
C ARG A 64 0.85 -15.69 -11.31
N PRO A 65 0.49 -16.76 -10.61
CA PRO A 65 0.16 -16.67 -9.20
C PRO A 65 1.41 -16.28 -8.40
N THR A 66 1.32 -15.23 -7.59
CA THR A 66 2.36 -14.92 -6.61
C THR A 66 2.11 -15.74 -5.34
N THR A 67 3.10 -16.54 -4.96
CA THR A 67 3.13 -17.32 -3.73
C THR A 67 3.85 -16.54 -2.64
N GLY A 68 3.40 -16.68 -1.38
CA GLY A 68 4.06 -16.06 -0.23
C GLY A 68 3.69 -14.60 0.04
N ASN A 69 2.59 -14.09 -0.54
CA ASN A 69 2.11 -12.75 -0.21
C ASN A 69 1.67 -12.70 1.25
N VAL A 70 2.17 -11.71 2.00
CA VAL A 70 1.77 -11.49 3.39
C VAL A 70 0.44 -10.75 3.41
N SER A 71 -0.49 -11.21 4.23
CA SER A 71 -1.75 -10.51 4.52
C SER A 71 -1.89 -10.26 6.00
N LEU A 72 -2.38 -9.07 6.35
CA LEU A 72 -2.77 -8.68 7.70
C LEU A 72 -4.30 -8.75 7.79
N ARG A 73 -4.80 -9.56 8.70
CA ARG A 73 -6.25 -9.73 8.92
C ARG A 73 -6.66 -9.42 10.34
N VAL A 74 -7.87 -8.90 10.52
CA VAL A 74 -8.44 -8.73 11.87
C VAL A 74 -8.99 -10.07 12.36
N PRO A 75 -8.49 -10.63 13.48
CA PRO A 75 -9.04 -11.85 14.03
C PRO A 75 -10.50 -11.63 14.48
N ARG A 76 -11.41 -12.51 14.07
CA ARG A 76 -12.84 -12.44 14.47
C ARG A 76 -13.03 -12.45 16.00
N LYS A 77 -12.12 -13.10 16.73
CA LYS A 77 -12.13 -13.15 18.20
C LYS A 77 -11.97 -11.76 18.83
N GLU A 78 -11.16 -10.89 18.24
CA GLU A 78 -10.97 -9.52 18.73
C GLU A 78 -12.23 -8.69 18.52
N VAL A 79 -12.87 -8.83 17.36
CA VAL A 79 -14.12 -8.13 17.04
C VAL A 79 -15.26 -8.57 17.98
N THR A 80 -15.35 -9.87 18.27
CA THR A 80 -16.34 -10.37 19.24
C THR A 80 -16.02 -9.97 20.67
N ALA A 81 -14.75 -9.97 21.07
CA ALA A 81 -14.33 -9.49 22.39
C ALA A 81 -14.64 -8.01 22.59
N PHE A 82 -14.38 -7.17 21.58
CA PHE A 82 -14.72 -5.75 21.58
C PHE A 82 -16.24 -5.54 21.73
N CYS A 83 -17.05 -6.29 20.98
CA CYS A 83 -18.50 -6.19 21.08
C CYS A 83 -19.05 -6.59 22.45
N LYS A 84 -18.46 -7.63 23.06
CA LYS A 84 -18.81 -8.07 24.42
C LYS A 84 -18.38 -7.05 25.48
N ARG A 85 -17.17 -6.49 25.36
CA ARG A 85 -16.62 -5.51 26.32
C ARG A 85 -17.49 -4.25 26.45
N HIS A 86 -18.05 -3.78 25.34
CA HIS A 86 -18.88 -2.58 25.30
C HIS A 86 -20.40 -2.86 25.32
N ASP A 87 -20.80 -4.13 25.50
CA ASP A 87 -22.19 -4.58 25.53
C ASP A 87 -23.04 -4.12 24.33
N TYR A 88 -22.45 -4.04 23.13
CA TYR A 88 -23.20 -3.65 21.93
C TYR A 88 -24.24 -4.72 21.54
N GLY A 89 -24.06 -5.96 21.96
CA GLY A 89 -24.97 -7.08 21.71
C GLY A 89 -24.29 -8.30 21.12
N ASP A 90 -24.99 -9.01 20.24
CA ASP A 90 -24.54 -10.30 19.70
C ASP A 90 -24.17 -10.18 18.22
N LEU A 91 -22.87 -10.37 17.89
CA LEU A 91 -22.39 -10.34 16.51
C LEU A 91 -23.05 -11.41 15.62
N ALA A 92 -23.18 -12.64 16.13
CA ALA A 92 -23.71 -13.76 15.37
C ALA A 92 -25.18 -13.55 14.94
N ARG A 93 -26.00 -13.00 15.84
CA ARG A 93 -27.40 -12.67 15.59
C ARG A 93 -27.58 -11.32 14.90
N LYS A 94 -26.50 -10.54 14.73
CA LYS A 94 -26.50 -9.17 14.22
C LYS A 94 -27.41 -8.25 15.06
N THR A 95 -27.63 -8.56 16.34
CA THR A 95 -28.56 -7.86 17.20
C THR A 95 -27.84 -6.86 18.08
N GLY A 96 -28.25 -5.60 18.01
CA GLY A 96 -27.83 -4.59 18.97
C GLY A 96 -28.57 -4.74 20.30
N ARG A 97 -27.92 -4.49 21.43
CA ARG A 97 -28.55 -4.31 22.76
C ARG A 97 -28.52 -2.84 23.16
N PRO A 98 -29.57 -2.33 23.83
CA PRO A 98 -29.51 -1.00 24.40
C PRO A 98 -28.52 -0.98 25.58
N ARG A 99 -27.66 0.03 25.64
CA ARG A 99 -26.80 0.35 26.80
C ARG A 99 -27.57 1.26 27.75
N GLU A 100 -27.93 0.70 28.90
CA GLU A 100 -28.72 1.38 29.94
C GLU A 100 -27.99 2.59 30.54
N GLN A 101 -26.66 2.52 30.62
CA GLN A 101 -25.80 3.60 31.10
C GLN A 101 -25.95 4.93 30.33
N PHE A 102 -26.47 4.92 29.10
CA PHE A 102 -26.65 6.12 28.28
C PHE A 102 -28.09 6.63 28.23
N LEU A 103 -29.01 6.06 29.00
CA LEU A 103 -30.40 6.51 29.02
C LEU A 103 -30.54 7.90 29.65
N VAL A 104 -29.67 8.25 30.60
CA VAL A 104 -29.69 9.53 31.31
C VAL A 104 -28.94 10.63 30.53
N THR A 105 -27.84 10.27 29.86
CA THR A 105 -26.92 11.16 29.12
C THR A 105 -27.55 11.77 27.86
N SER A 106 -27.20 13.00 27.46
CA SER A 106 -27.72 13.69 26.26
C SER A 106 -27.50 12.94 24.93
N ASP A 107 -28.38 13.12 23.93
CA ASP A 107 -28.31 12.39 22.66
C ASP A 107 -26.98 12.63 21.94
N VAL A 108 -26.50 13.88 22.02
CA VAL A 108 -25.20 14.30 21.49
C VAL A 108 -24.06 13.54 22.16
N ALA A 109 -24.03 13.49 23.49
CA ALA A 109 -22.97 12.81 24.23
C ALA A 109 -23.02 11.29 24.00
N THR A 110 -24.21 10.70 23.89
CA THR A 110 -24.38 9.28 23.54
C THR A 110 -23.80 8.98 22.16
N VAL A 111 -24.12 9.78 21.14
CA VAL A 111 -23.55 9.59 19.79
C VAL A 111 -22.04 9.80 19.80
N LEU A 112 -21.54 10.80 20.52
CA LEU A 112 -20.11 11.07 20.62
C LEU A 112 -19.34 9.90 21.25
N ALA A 113 -19.88 9.30 22.32
CA ALA A 113 -19.26 8.14 22.97
C ALA A 113 -19.17 6.93 22.03
N TYR A 114 -20.28 6.58 21.36
CA TYR A 114 -20.29 5.50 20.36
C TYR A 114 -19.32 5.78 19.20
N ASN A 115 -19.29 7.03 18.73
CA ASN A 115 -18.36 7.47 17.69
C ASN A 115 -16.91 7.28 18.12
N SER A 116 -16.53 7.74 19.32
CA SER A 116 -15.15 7.64 19.81
C SER A 116 -14.70 6.19 20.00
N GLU A 117 -15.57 5.35 20.58
CA GLU A 117 -15.27 3.92 20.80
C GLU A 117 -15.05 3.20 19.46
N PHE A 118 -16.00 3.32 18.53
CA PHE A 118 -15.92 2.61 17.25
C PHE A 118 -14.82 3.18 16.34
N ARG A 119 -14.66 4.51 16.29
CA ARG A 119 -13.60 5.17 15.52
C ARG A 119 -12.21 4.77 16.04
N GLY A 120 -12.02 4.68 17.36
CA GLY A 120 -10.76 4.25 17.96
C GLY A 120 -10.40 2.83 17.53
N PHE A 121 -11.35 1.90 17.63
CA PHE A 121 -11.15 0.51 17.21
C PHE A 121 -10.89 0.37 15.71
N ALA A 122 -11.64 1.10 14.88
CA ALA A 122 -11.47 1.06 13.43
C ALA A 122 -10.16 1.71 12.96
N ASN A 123 -9.71 2.79 13.61
CA ASN A 123 -8.41 3.40 13.34
C ASN A 123 -7.28 2.44 13.71
N TYR A 124 -7.38 1.74 14.85
CA TYR A 124 -6.36 0.77 15.24
C TYR A 124 -6.21 -0.33 14.18
N HIS A 125 -7.32 -0.82 13.61
CA HIS A 125 -7.36 -1.89 12.62
C HIS A 125 -7.32 -1.43 11.15
N SER A 126 -7.04 -0.16 10.87
CA SER A 126 -7.06 0.38 9.50
C SER A 126 -5.94 -0.19 8.60
N PHE A 127 -4.94 -0.85 9.18
CA PHE A 127 -3.84 -1.47 8.45
C PHE A 127 -4.16 -2.87 7.93
N ALA A 128 -5.24 -3.51 8.39
CA ALA A 128 -5.62 -4.82 7.91
C ALA A 128 -6.16 -4.77 6.48
N ASP A 129 -5.83 -5.77 5.66
CA ASP A 129 -6.34 -5.92 4.30
C ASP A 129 -7.86 -6.17 4.27
N ASP A 130 -8.38 -6.83 5.33
CA ASP A 130 -9.78 -7.22 5.46
C ASP A 130 -10.61 -6.31 6.38
N PHE A 131 -10.11 -5.11 6.70
CA PHE A 131 -10.76 -4.24 7.70
C PHE A 131 -12.23 -3.96 7.40
N LYS A 132 -12.58 -3.73 6.12
CA LYS A 132 -13.98 -3.44 5.71
C LYS A 132 -14.90 -4.62 5.95
N SER A 133 -14.45 -5.83 5.63
CA SER A 133 -15.28 -7.02 5.76
C SER A 133 -15.37 -7.49 7.21
N ALA A 134 -14.28 -7.37 7.98
CA ALA A 134 -14.25 -7.71 9.39
C ALA A 134 -15.08 -6.74 10.24
N LEU A 135 -14.95 -5.43 10.02
CA LEU A 135 -15.62 -4.40 10.82
C LEU A 135 -17.03 -4.07 10.35
N GLY A 136 -17.40 -4.38 9.10
CA GLY A 136 -18.75 -4.06 8.59
C GLY A 136 -19.88 -4.73 9.38
N LEU A 137 -19.66 -5.94 9.89
CA LEU A 137 -20.62 -6.60 10.78
C LEU A 137 -20.71 -5.90 12.14
N LEU A 138 -19.56 -5.48 12.68
CA LEU A 138 -19.49 -4.75 13.94
C LEU A 138 -20.18 -3.38 13.82
N GLU A 139 -19.93 -2.64 12.74
CA GLU A 139 -20.58 -1.37 12.42
C GLU A 139 -22.10 -1.50 12.48
N LEU A 140 -22.65 -2.56 11.88
CA LEU A 140 -24.08 -2.83 11.89
C LEU A 140 -24.62 -3.05 13.31
N VAL A 141 -23.90 -3.80 14.15
CA VAL A 141 -24.31 -4.06 15.54
C VAL A 141 -24.23 -2.81 16.39
N VAL A 142 -23.14 -2.04 16.27
CA VAL A 142 -22.94 -0.75 16.94
C VAL A 142 -24.06 0.23 16.55
N PHE A 143 -24.37 0.34 15.26
CA PHE A 143 -25.47 1.17 14.75
C PHE A 143 -26.82 0.74 15.35
N ARG A 144 -27.13 -0.55 15.34
CA ARG A 144 -28.38 -1.09 15.90
C ARG A 144 -28.47 -0.88 17.42
N SER A 145 -27.36 -0.98 18.14
CA SER A 145 -27.27 -0.70 19.58
C SER A 145 -27.59 0.78 19.85
N LEU A 146 -26.96 1.70 19.11
CA LEU A 146 -27.21 3.13 19.24
C LEU A 146 -28.66 3.53 18.94
N VAL A 147 -29.25 2.99 17.87
CA VAL A 147 -30.65 3.27 17.55
C VAL A 147 -31.58 2.75 18.65
N LYS A 148 -31.26 1.59 19.25
CA LYS A 148 -32.04 1.04 20.36
C LYS A 148 -31.91 1.86 21.63
N THR A 149 -30.72 2.36 21.97
CA THR A 149 -30.54 3.22 23.16
C THR A 149 -31.34 4.50 23.03
N LEU A 150 -31.25 5.16 21.88
CA LEU A 150 -32.01 6.38 21.61
C LEU A 150 -33.52 6.09 21.59
N ALA A 151 -33.97 5.02 20.93
CA ALA A 151 -35.38 4.65 20.90
C ALA A 151 -35.94 4.40 22.32
N MET A 152 -35.20 3.66 23.15
CA MET A 152 -35.57 3.38 24.54
C MET A 152 -35.64 4.65 25.38
N ARG A 153 -34.64 5.52 25.28
CA ARG A 153 -34.62 6.81 25.98
C ARG A 153 -35.84 7.67 25.64
N HIS A 154 -36.11 7.83 24.35
CA HIS A 154 -37.21 8.67 23.86
C HIS A 154 -38.57 7.98 23.95
N ARG A 155 -38.64 6.73 24.44
CA ARG A 155 -39.85 5.89 24.44
C ARG A 155 -40.51 5.82 23.06
N THR A 156 -39.70 5.71 22.01
CA THR A 156 -40.15 5.62 20.61
C THR A 156 -39.73 4.31 19.95
N THR A 157 -40.20 4.07 18.74
CA THR A 157 -39.78 2.92 17.94
C THR A 157 -38.44 3.20 17.24
N ARG A 158 -37.69 2.11 16.96
CA ARG A 158 -36.43 2.17 16.21
C ARG A 158 -36.60 2.87 14.85
N ALA A 159 -37.72 2.62 14.17
CA ALA A 159 -38.03 3.22 12.86
C ALA A 159 -38.17 4.75 12.96
N ARG A 160 -38.93 5.24 13.94
CA ARG A 160 -39.07 6.69 14.18
C ARG A 160 -37.74 7.35 14.54
N THR A 161 -36.93 6.67 15.37
CA THR A 161 -35.60 7.17 15.74
C THR A 161 -34.66 7.23 14.52
N MET A 162 -34.64 6.21 13.66
CA MET A 162 -33.83 6.23 12.44
C MET A 162 -34.28 7.33 11.47
N ALA A 163 -35.60 7.53 11.30
CA ALA A 163 -36.13 8.61 10.47
C ALA A 163 -35.74 9.99 11.01
N ARG A 164 -35.78 10.19 12.33
CA ARG A 164 -35.35 11.43 12.99
C ARG A 164 -33.87 11.75 12.78
N LEU A 165 -33.02 10.72 12.78
CA LEU A 165 -31.58 10.87 12.60
C LEU A 165 -31.19 11.06 11.14
N TRP A 166 -32.02 10.64 10.19
CA TRP A 166 -31.70 10.63 8.77
C TRP A 166 -31.77 12.03 8.16
N LYS A 167 -30.67 12.49 7.56
CA LYS A 167 -30.61 13.77 6.82
C LYS A 167 -30.28 13.59 5.33
N GLY A 168 -30.78 12.52 4.72
CA GLY A 168 -30.60 12.23 3.29
C GLY A 168 -29.28 11.54 2.94
N THR A 169 -28.16 11.99 3.50
CA THR A 169 -26.83 11.41 3.21
C THR A 169 -26.29 10.54 4.35
N ASP A 170 -26.39 11.05 5.57
CA ASP A 170 -25.85 10.46 6.80
C ASP A 170 -26.86 10.58 7.94
N TYR A 171 -26.60 9.82 9.02
CA TYR A 171 -27.31 9.97 10.27
C TYR A 171 -26.64 11.06 11.11
N GLU A 172 -27.41 12.03 11.58
CA GLU A 172 -26.90 13.15 12.36
C GLU A 172 -27.79 13.45 13.56
N VAL A 173 -27.18 13.89 14.66
CA VAL A 173 -27.87 14.52 15.77
C VAL A 173 -27.54 16.00 15.74
N SER A 174 -28.57 16.84 15.65
CA SER A 174 -28.44 18.30 15.77
C SER A 174 -28.86 18.78 17.15
N SER A 175 -28.07 19.68 17.72
CA SER A 175 -28.37 20.37 18.98
C SER A 175 -28.00 21.84 18.84
N VAL A 176 -28.79 22.71 19.47
CA VAL A 176 -28.51 24.15 19.51
C VAL A 176 -27.60 24.42 20.70
N VAL A 177 -26.38 24.88 20.43
CA VAL A 177 -25.41 25.27 21.45
C VAL A 177 -25.09 26.74 21.26
N ARG A 178 -25.43 27.57 22.25
CA ARG A 178 -25.19 29.03 22.22
C ARG A 178 -25.78 29.70 20.96
N GLY A 179 -27.03 29.37 20.63
CA GLY A 179 -27.75 29.92 19.47
C GLY A 179 -27.29 29.40 18.10
N LYS A 180 -26.24 28.58 18.03
CA LYS A 180 -25.77 27.96 16.78
C LYS A 180 -26.17 26.49 16.72
N LEU A 181 -26.75 26.09 15.59
CA LEU A 181 -27.05 24.70 15.31
C LEU A 181 -25.74 23.94 15.07
N ARG A 182 -25.40 23.01 15.96
CA ARG A 182 -24.28 22.08 15.77
C ARG A 182 -24.86 20.71 15.46
N SER A 183 -24.46 20.12 14.33
CA SER A 183 -24.76 18.72 14.03
C SER A 183 -23.52 17.86 14.19
N ILE A 184 -23.73 16.67 14.77
CA ILE A 184 -22.72 15.63 14.90
C ILE A 184 -23.18 14.46 14.07
N LYS A 185 -22.32 14.06 13.14
CA LYS A 185 -22.54 12.91 12.27
C LYS A 185 -22.23 11.63 13.03
N LEU A 186 -23.01 10.60 12.78
CA LEU A 186 -22.68 9.25 13.20
C LEU A 186 -21.50 8.73 12.38
N TRP A 187 -20.42 8.36 13.06
CA TRP A 187 -19.24 7.84 12.42
C TRP A 187 -19.50 6.44 11.86
N ARG A 188 -19.04 6.23 10.63
CA ARG A 188 -19.23 5.04 9.82
C ARG A 188 -17.91 4.68 9.17
N LEU A 189 -17.76 3.42 8.79
CA LEU A 189 -16.49 2.93 8.25
C LEU A 189 -16.12 3.60 6.92
N LYS A 190 -17.11 4.10 6.17
CA LYS A 190 -16.90 4.90 4.95
C LYS A 190 -16.20 6.24 5.20
N HIS A 191 -16.22 6.75 6.43
CA HIS A 191 -15.55 8.00 6.83
C HIS A 191 -14.12 7.75 7.33
N LEU A 192 -13.65 6.50 7.32
CA LEU A 192 -12.27 6.16 7.63
C LEU A 192 -11.37 6.55 6.45
N THR A 193 -10.49 7.51 6.67
CA THR A 193 -9.41 7.84 5.73
C THR A 193 -8.19 6.98 6.06
N GLN A 194 -7.90 6.02 5.20
CA GLN A 194 -6.70 5.20 5.35
C GLN A 194 -5.48 6.06 5.00
N THR A 195 -4.68 6.38 6.00
CA THR A 195 -3.43 7.10 5.82
C THR A 195 -2.32 6.05 5.72
N TYR A 196 -1.69 5.98 4.55
CA TYR A 196 -0.46 5.21 4.41
C TYR A 196 0.67 6.12 4.86
N TRP A 197 1.51 5.63 5.78
CA TRP A 197 2.75 6.33 6.10
C TRP A 197 3.73 6.06 4.95
N THR A 198 3.65 6.89 3.92
CA THR A 198 4.57 6.81 2.80
C THR A 198 5.85 7.53 3.20
N SER A 199 6.91 6.79 3.50
CA SER A 199 8.23 7.40 3.68
C SER A 199 8.94 7.43 2.34
N PRO A 200 9.28 8.61 1.79
CA PRO A 200 10.05 8.71 0.55
C PRO A 200 11.41 8.01 0.63
N VAL A 201 11.91 7.74 1.83
CA VAL A 201 13.19 7.06 2.07
C VAL A 201 13.05 5.53 2.02
N VAL A 202 11.91 5.00 2.47
CA VAL A 202 11.69 3.55 2.61
C VAL A 202 10.88 2.97 1.44
N ASP A 203 9.88 3.71 0.96
CA ASP A 203 8.94 3.27 -0.09
C ASP A 203 9.34 3.70 -1.49
N ASN A 204 10.47 4.41 -1.65
CA ASN A 204 11.00 4.71 -2.96
C ASN A 204 11.36 3.41 -3.66
N VAL A 205 10.58 3.08 -4.69
CA VAL A 205 10.83 1.98 -5.61
C VAL A 205 12.30 1.98 -5.98
N THR A 206 12.98 0.87 -5.70
CA THR A 206 14.41 0.71 -5.95
C THR A 206 14.77 1.20 -7.35
N ALA A 207 15.91 1.91 -7.45
CA ALA A 207 16.35 2.60 -8.67
C ALA A 207 16.23 1.74 -9.96
N GLY A 208 16.27 0.41 -9.83
CA GLY A 208 15.96 -0.58 -10.88
C GLY A 208 14.74 -0.25 -11.76
N ALA A 209 13.60 0.12 -11.16
CA ALA A 209 12.40 0.43 -11.94
C ALA A 209 12.50 1.76 -12.71
N TRP A 210 13.31 2.69 -12.21
CA TRP A 210 13.63 3.95 -12.89
C TRP A 210 14.59 3.72 -14.06
N TRP A 211 15.54 2.80 -13.94
CA TRP A 211 16.45 2.43 -15.04
C TRP A 211 15.71 1.83 -16.23
N VAL A 212 14.72 0.95 -15.99
CA VAL A 212 13.91 0.31 -17.06
C VAL A 212 12.98 1.31 -17.76
N LYS A 213 12.55 2.37 -17.07
CA LYS A 213 11.73 3.44 -17.66
C LYS A 213 12.55 4.59 -18.24
N SER A 214 13.87 4.52 -18.20
CA SER A 214 14.71 5.58 -18.75
C SER A 214 14.63 5.52 -20.28
N PRO A 215 14.27 6.60 -20.99
CA PRO A 215 14.34 6.69 -22.45
C PRO A 215 15.79 6.70 -23.00
N ASN A 216 16.76 6.27 -22.18
CA ASN A 216 18.17 6.11 -22.52
C ASN A 216 18.55 4.64 -22.73
N ASP A 217 17.57 3.77 -23.04
CA ASP A 217 17.88 2.38 -23.38
C ASP A 217 18.76 2.32 -24.62
N LEU A 218 19.63 1.32 -24.66
CA LEU A 218 20.65 1.16 -25.67
C LEU A 218 20.07 1.02 -27.08
N ILE A 219 18.97 0.28 -27.14
CA ILE A 219 18.24 -0.02 -28.36
C ILE A 219 17.58 1.25 -28.90
N ASP A 220 16.99 2.08 -28.03
CA ASP A 220 16.38 3.36 -28.42
C ASP A 220 17.40 4.33 -29.00
N ARG A 221 18.63 4.36 -28.44
CA ARG A 221 19.72 5.21 -28.94
C ARG A 221 20.23 4.79 -30.32
N LEU A 222 20.35 3.48 -30.57
CA LEU A 222 20.66 2.95 -31.91
C LEU A 222 19.53 3.23 -32.90
N ASN A 223 18.28 3.06 -32.49
CA ASN A 223 17.10 3.32 -33.31
C ASN A 223 16.92 4.80 -33.67
N ALA A 224 17.46 5.73 -32.86
CA ALA A 224 17.43 7.16 -33.14
C ALA A 224 18.24 7.56 -34.40
N ARG A 225 19.04 6.65 -34.97
CA ARG A 225 19.83 6.83 -36.21
C ARG A 225 20.56 8.17 -36.25
N ARG A 226 21.21 8.50 -35.14
CA ARG A 226 21.93 9.76 -34.96
C ARG A 226 23.27 9.49 -34.30
N CYS A 227 24.35 9.93 -34.93
CA CYS A 227 25.68 9.88 -34.32
C CYS A 227 25.69 10.81 -33.11
N GLU A 228 26.07 10.31 -31.93
CA GLU A 228 26.19 11.13 -30.72
C GLU A 228 27.43 12.03 -30.74
N GLY A 229 28.36 11.79 -31.67
CA GLY A 229 29.60 12.55 -31.80
C GLY A 229 29.53 13.76 -32.74
N CYS A 230 28.95 13.59 -33.93
CA CYS A 230 28.79 14.65 -34.92
C CYS A 230 27.32 15.09 -35.13
N GLY A 231 26.35 14.32 -34.65
CA GLY A 231 24.93 14.59 -34.87
C GLY A 231 24.37 14.13 -36.21
N ASP A 232 25.20 13.55 -37.08
CA ASP A 232 24.79 13.11 -38.43
C ASP A 232 23.80 11.94 -38.38
N ARG A 233 22.90 11.91 -39.35
CA ARG A 233 21.85 10.88 -39.52
C ARG A 233 22.12 9.90 -40.67
N THR A 234 23.28 10.01 -41.31
CA THR A 234 23.65 9.28 -42.51
C THR A 234 24.65 8.16 -42.20
N GLY A 235 24.25 6.93 -42.48
CA GLY A 235 25.10 5.74 -42.43
C GLY A 235 24.66 4.67 -41.43
N PRO A 236 25.34 3.51 -41.42
CA PRO A 236 25.17 2.50 -40.39
C PRO A 236 25.76 3.02 -39.07
N PHE A 237 24.98 2.96 -38.00
CA PHE A 237 25.40 3.38 -36.66
C PHE A 237 25.82 2.15 -35.87
N GLU A 238 27.05 2.20 -35.35
CA GLU A 238 27.60 1.15 -34.50
C GLU A 238 27.85 1.69 -33.10
N MET A 239 27.80 0.77 -32.15
CA MET A 239 28.02 1.10 -30.76
C MET A 239 29.47 0.84 -30.37
N HIS A 240 30.09 1.83 -29.75
CA HIS A 240 31.49 1.76 -29.33
C HIS A 240 31.63 1.94 -27.82
N HIS A 241 32.53 1.15 -27.24
CA HIS A 241 32.94 1.27 -25.85
C HIS A 241 34.20 2.15 -25.73
N LEU A 242 34.09 3.25 -24.98
CA LEU A 242 35.22 4.12 -24.66
C LEU A 242 36.03 3.51 -23.51
N ARG A 243 37.35 3.40 -23.69
CA ARG A 243 38.28 2.92 -22.65
C ARG A 243 38.58 4.01 -21.63
N ARG A 244 38.86 5.25 -22.06
CA ARG A 244 39.06 6.41 -21.19
C ARG A 244 38.31 7.63 -21.73
N VAL A 245 37.72 8.42 -20.84
CA VAL A 245 36.95 9.63 -21.20
C VAL A 245 37.84 10.72 -21.84
N GLY A 246 39.14 10.70 -21.54
CA GLY A 246 40.14 11.59 -22.15
C GLY A 246 40.44 11.33 -23.63
N ASP A 247 39.95 10.22 -24.20
CA ASP A 247 40.20 9.86 -25.59
C ASP A 247 39.34 10.67 -26.59
N LEU A 248 38.37 11.46 -26.10
CA LEU A 248 37.52 12.34 -26.91
C LEU A 248 38.19 13.71 -27.13
N ARG A 249 38.59 14.01 -28.38
CA ARG A 249 39.22 15.29 -28.76
C ARG A 249 38.26 16.46 -28.50
N SER A 250 38.78 17.53 -27.90
CA SER A 250 38.07 18.80 -27.68
C SER A 250 37.80 19.50 -29.02
N GLY A 251 36.54 19.62 -29.40
CA GLY A 251 36.16 20.40 -30.60
C GLY A 251 34.66 20.34 -30.93
N SER A 252 34.05 19.13 -30.93
CA SER A 252 32.60 18.96 -31.19
C SER A 252 31.89 18.02 -30.21
N LEU A 253 32.66 17.27 -29.40
CA LEU A 253 32.19 16.29 -28.42
C LEU A 253 31.96 16.88 -27.01
N THR A 254 31.96 18.21 -26.89
CA THR A 254 31.91 18.95 -25.62
C THR A 254 30.57 18.80 -24.88
N VAL A 255 29.45 18.65 -25.60
CA VAL A 255 28.14 18.37 -24.99
C VAL A 255 28.13 17.01 -24.26
N TRP A 256 28.95 16.06 -24.73
CA TRP A 256 29.09 14.73 -24.12
C TRP A 256 29.96 14.74 -22.85
N LYS A 257 30.83 15.74 -22.65
CA LYS A 257 31.63 15.87 -21.41
C LYS A 257 30.78 16.14 -20.17
N GLN A 258 29.58 16.74 -20.31
CA GLN A 258 28.68 17.00 -19.19
C GLN A 258 27.73 15.81 -18.90
N SER A 259 27.34 15.05 -19.92
CA SER A 259 26.46 13.87 -19.79
C SER A 259 27.24 12.55 -19.62
N GLY A 260 28.55 12.55 -19.91
CA GLY A 260 29.45 11.40 -19.96
C GLY A 260 30.15 11.02 -18.66
N TRP A 261 29.87 11.68 -17.53
CA TRP A 261 30.48 11.30 -16.24
C TRP A 261 30.10 9.86 -15.78
N ARG A 262 29.16 9.19 -16.46
CA ARG A 262 28.71 7.83 -16.11
C ARG A 262 28.61 6.84 -17.28
N ARG A 263 29.02 7.16 -18.51
CA ARG A 263 28.75 6.31 -19.68
C ARG A 263 30.04 5.90 -20.40
N LYS A 264 30.27 4.59 -20.51
CA LYS A 264 31.36 4.00 -21.32
C LYS A 264 30.92 3.67 -22.76
N THR A 265 29.67 3.93 -23.15
CA THR A 265 29.11 3.52 -24.46
C THR A 265 28.54 4.67 -25.27
N ILE A 266 28.92 4.76 -26.54
CA ILE A 266 28.53 5.82 -27.49
C ILE A 266 28.13 5.22 -28.84
N VAL A 267 27.15 5.83 -29.52
CA VAL A 267 26.74 5.46 -30.89
C VAL A 267 27.43 6.38 -31.89
N LEU A 268 28.22 5.82 -32.81
CA LEU A 268 29.03 6.58 -33.77
C LEU A 268 28.76 6.15 -35.22
N CYS A 269 28.94 7.09 -36.14
CA CYS A 269 29.01 6.81 -37.57
C CYS A 269 30.43 6.33 -37.96
N PRO A 270 30.61 5.74 -39.15
CA PRO A 270 31.91 5.19 -39.57
C PRO A 270 33.06 6.21 -39.59
N SER A 271 32.77 7.48 -39.91
CA SER A 271 33.77 8.56 -39.90
C SER A 271 34.23 8.90 -38.49
N CYS A 272 33.30 9.03 -37.53
CA CYS A 272 33.64 9.23 -36.12
C CYS A 272 34.25 7.98 -35.47
N ARG A 273 33.93 6.77 -35.96
CA ARG A 273 34.59 5.54 -35.54
C ARG A 273 36.07 5.55 -35.91
N ALA A 274 36.40 5.93 -37.15
CA ALA A 274 37.79 5.95 -37.61
C ALA A 274 38.67 6.91 -36.79
N THR A 275 38.14 8.06 -36.37
CA THR A 275 38.87 9.02 -35.54
C THR A 275 39.12 8.52 -34.12
N VAL A 276 38.22 7.70 -33.58
CA VAL A 276 38.36 7.07 -32.25
C VAL A 276 39.28 5.85 -32.30
N SER A 277 39.22 5.05 -33.38
CA SER A 277 40.04 3.83 -33.54
C SER A 277 41.45 4.09 -34.08
N GLY A 278 41.73 5.26 -34.65
CA GLY A 278 42.99 5.59 -35.33
C GLY A 278 44.23 5.78 -34.44
N ARG A 279 44.15 5.54 -33.13
CA ARG A 279 45.32 5.51 -32.24
C ARG A 279 45.66 4.06 -31.88
N ALA A 280 46.55 3.47 -32.67
CA ALA A 280 47.38 2.29 -32.40
C ALA A 280 46.88 1.34 -31.31
N HIS A 281 45.80 0.59 -31.55
CA HIS A 281 45.58 -0.73 -30.94
C HIS A 281 44.64 -1.55 -31.82
N ALA A 282 45.23 -2.25 -32.79
CA ALA A 282 44.62 -3.36 -33.49
C ALA A 282 44.35 -4.49 -32.49
N ARG A 283 43.13 -4.51 -31.94
CA ARG A 283 42.39 -5.65 -31.34
C ARG A 283 41.26 -5.07 -30.50
N MET A 284 40.17 -4.70 -31.17
CA MET A 284 38.86 -4.55 -30.53
C MET A 284 37.93 -5.50 -31.28
N GLU A 285 37.49 -6.54 -30.58
CA GLU A 285 36.43 -7.42 -31.05
C GLU A 285 35.17 -6.59 -31.29
N SER A 286 34.85 -6.38 -32.56
CA SER A 286 33.51 -6.01 -32.98
C SER A 286 32.60 -7.21 -32.73
N ARG A 287 31.89 -7.22 -31.61
CA ARG A 287 30.74 -8.10 -31.42
C ARG A 287 29.56 -7.25 -31.00
N VAL A 288 28.73 -6.89 -31.97
CA VAL A 288 27.31 -7.30 -32.06
C VAL A 288 26.94 -7.26 -33.55
N HIS A 289 26.57 -8.43 -34.11
CA HIS A 289 25.69 -8.50 -35.29
C HIS A 289 24.25 -8.44 -34.79
#